data_AF-X6D6P9-F1
#
_entry.id   AF-X6D6P9-F1
#
_cell.length_a   1.000
_cell.length_b   1.000
_cell.length_c   1.000
_cell.angle_alpha   90.00
_cell.angle_beta   90.00
_cell.angle_gamma   90.00
#
_symmetry.space_group_name_H-M   'P 1'
#
loop_
_entity.id
_entity.type
_entity.pdbx_description
1 polymer ?
#
loop_
_entity_poly.entity_id
_entity_poly.type
_entity_poly.pdbx_seq_one_letter_code
_entity_poly.pdbx_strand_id
1 'polypeptide(L)'
;MQSAYDFLTRKHSWYLHASDPANFEDIKAGGLETRFPGGSVPDIVKDRFGTTAKQVLCLRPIGTEDPTGSRSSERFLLAVERNFLPLSIGLDWSFVGTWTLPDILRADDPKMTDDEIFYEVVRRRGSVLSYDGIPASNIRVWCKGSGCDAPSTWPRLVASTISDIVRI
;
A
#
# COMPACT_ATOMS: atom_id res chain seq x y z
N MET A 1 8.66 -1.12 -15.38
CA MET A 1 7.63 -1.35 -14.34
C MET A 1 7.52 -2.81 -13.95
N GLN A 2 7.71 -3.76 -14.88
CA GLN A 2 7.93 -5.15 -14.49
C GLN A 2 9.06 -5.24 -13.44
N SER A 3 10.15 -4.50 -13.63
CA SER A 3 11.28 -4.46 -12.69
C SER A 3 10.93 -4.01 -11.26
N ALA A 4 10.26 -2.86 -11.09
CA ALA A 4 9.89 -2.34 -9.76
C ALA A 4 8.85 -3.22 -9.05
N TYR A 5 7.85 -3.73 -9.78
CA TYR A 5 6.88 -4.69 -9.27
C TYR A 5 7.56 -6.00 -8.85
N ASP A 6 8.41 -6.56 -9.71
CA ASP A 6 9.15 -7.79 -9.44
C ASP A 6 10.09 -7.59 -8.23
N PHE A 7 10.73 -6.43 -8.11
CA PHE A 7 11.64 -6.14 -7.00
C PHE A 7 10.87 -6.06 -5.67
N LEU A 8 9.74 -5.35 -5.63
CA LEU A 8 8.89 -5.26 -4.45
C LEU A 8 8.38 -6.61 -4.00
N THR A 9 7.80 -7.38 -4.92
CA THR A 9 7.16 -8.66 -4.61
C THR A 9 8.17 -9.76 -4.25
N ARG A 10 9.43 -9.62 -4.66
CA ARG A 10 10.54 -10.46 -4.17
C ARG A 10 10.93 -10.16 -2.72
N LYS A 11 10.84 -8.90 -2.29
CA LYS A 11 11.26 -8.45 -0.96
C LYS A 11 10.14 -8.48 0.08
N HIS A 12 8.89 -8.35 -0.35
CA HIS A 12 7.73 -8.27 0.54
C HIS A 12 6.66 -9.29 0.11
N SER A 13 6.19 -10.09 1.07
CA SER A 13 5.11 -11.07 0.85
C SER A 13 3.72 -10.50 1.10
N TRP A 14 3.63 -9.44 1.92
CA TRP A 14 2.38 -8.90 2.42
C TRP A 14 2.39 -7.38 2.44
N TYR A 15 1.22 -6.82 2.17
CA TYR A 15 0.98 -5.38 2.07
C TYR A 15 -0.27 -5.04 2.88
N LEU A 16 -0.17 -4.01 3.71
CA LEU A 16 -1.20 -3.59 4.64
C LEU A 16 -1.93 -2.36 4.13
N HIS A 17 -3.23 -2.30 4.43
CA HIS A 17 -4.04 -1.11 4.27
C HIS A 17 -4.80 -0.86 5.58
N ALA A 18 -4.88 0.40 6.02
CA ALA A 18 -5.64 0.79 7.19
C ALA A 18 -6.87 1.58 6.75
N SER A 19 -8.04 1.21 7.26
CA SER A 19 -9.31 1.89 6.92
C SER A 19 -10.12 2.22 8.17
N ASP A 20 -11.01 3.20 8.04
CA ASP A 20 -12.05 3.48 9.04
C ASP A 20 -13.05 2.32 9.11
N PRO A 21 -13.47 1.88 10.32
CA PRO A 21 -14.49 0.84 10.51
C PRO A 21 -15.79 1.11 9.75
N ALA A 22 -16.14 2.38 9.53
CA ALA A 22 -17.32 2.78 8.75
C ALA A 22 -17.29 2.24 7.30
N ASN A 23 -16.11 2.01 6.74
CA ASN A 23 -15.95 1.49 5.37
C ASN A 23 -15.95 -0.05 5.31
N PHE A 24 -16.11 -0.77 6.44
CA PHE A 24 -15.94 -2.22 6.46
C PHE A 24 -16.89 -2.93 5.48
N GLU A 25 -18.18 -2.62 5.51
CA GLU A 25 -19.17 -3.27 4.64
C GLU A 25 -18.96 -2.91 3.17
N ASP A 26 -18.61 -1.65 2.87
CA ASP A 26 -18.30 -1.20 1.51
C ASP A 26 -17.08 -1.95 0.94
N ILE A 27 -15.98 -2.05 1.73
CA ILE A 27 -14.77 -2.77 1.31
C ILE A 27 -15.04 -4.28 1.22
N LYS A 28 -15.90 -4.83 2.09
CA LYS A 28 -16.29 -6.23 2.01
C LYS A 28 -17.10 -6.53 0.75
N ALA A 29 -17.93 -5.59 0.30
CA ALA A 29 -18.74 -5.73 -0.91
C ALA A 29 -17.93 -5.48 -2.20
N GLY A 30 -17.15 -4.40 -2.26
CA GLY A 30 -16.46 -3.94 -3.48
C GLY A 30 -14.96 -4.23 -3.53
N GLY A 31 -14.33 -4.49 -2.39
CA GLY A 31 -12.87 -4.56 -2.25
C GLY A 31 -12.24 -3.21 -1.92
N LEU A 32 -10.91 -3.13 -2.05
CA LEU A 32 -10.18 -1.89 -1.89
C LEU A 32 -10.20 -1.11 -3.21
N GLU A 33 -10.79 0.07 -3.19
CA GLU A 33 -10.89 0.94 -4.35
C GLU A 33 -9.83 2.05 -4.30
N THR A 34 -9.37 2.48 -5.47
CA THR A 34 -8.52 3.65 -5.60
C THR A 34 -9.30 4.93 -5.33
N ARG A 35 -8.70 5.88 -4.63
CA ARG A 35 -9.30 7.18 -4.29
C ARG A 35 -8.32 8.32 -4.57
N PHE A 36 -8.81 9.54 -4.72
CA PHE A 36 -7.95 10.72 -4.80
C PHE A 36 -7.46 11.07 -3.40
N PRO A 37 -6.16 10.95 -3.10
CA PRO A 37 -5.63 11.15 -1.74
C PRO A 37 -5.55 12.63 -1.35
N GLY A 38 -5.85 13.54 -2.27
CA GLY A 38 -5.60 14.97 -2.14
C GLY A 38 -4.13 15.28 -2.44
N GLY A 39 -3.88 16.25 -3.33
CA GLY A 39 -2.52 16.68 -3.69
C GLY A 39 -2.30 16.85 -5.18
N SER A 40 -1.11 17.36 -5.55
CA SER A 40 -0.69 17.49 -6.94
C SER A 40 -0.05 16.20 -7.43
N VAL A 41 -0.64 15.59 -8.46
CA VAL A 41 -0.05 14.44 -9.14
C VAL A 41 1.23 14.88 -9.88
N PRO A 42 2.37 14.21 -9.70
CA PRO A 42 3.59 14.48 -10.45
C PRO A 42 3.43 14.25 -11.95
N ASP A 43 4.10 15.04 -12.78
CA ASP A 43 3.94 14.94 -14.25
C ASP A 43 4.37 13.58 -14.79
N ILE A 44 5.45 13.00 -14.27
CA ILE A 44 5.87 11.63 -14.62
C ILE A 44 4.79 10.57 -14.34
N VAL A 45 3.93 10.79 -13.34
CA VAL A 45 2.81 9.90 -13.02
C VAL A 45 1.64 10.17 -13.98
N LYS A 46 1.36 11.44 -14.30
CA LYS A 46 0.34 11.82 -15.30
C LYS A 46 0.67 11.27 -16.69
N ASP A 47 1.90 11.43 -17.14
CA ASP A 47 2.36 10.97 -18.45
C ASP A 47 2.22 9.46 -18.60
N ARG A 48 2.39 8.74 -17.48
CA ARG A 48 2.36 7.28 -17.45
C ARG A 48 0.97 6.68 -17.30
N PHE A 49 0.16 7.22 -16.40
CA PHE A 49 -1.14 6.65 -16.02
C PHE A 49 -2.33 7.47 -16.55
N GLY A 50 -2.08 8.60 -17.21
CA GLY A 50 -3.12 9.44 -17.81
C GLY A 50 -4.18 9.87 -16.79
N THR A 51 -5.44 9.58 -17.09
CA THR A 51 -6.57 9.97 -16.24
C THR A 51 -6.65 9.20 -14.92
N THR A 52 -6.10 7.99 -14.83
CA THR A 52 -6.09 7.19 -13.58
C THR A 52 -5.00 7.63 -12.62
N ALA A 53 -4.06 8.48 -13.07
CA ALA A 53 -2.95 9.01 -12.26
C ALA A 53 -3.39 9.70 -10.96
N LYS A 54 -4.65 10.15 -10.87
CA LYS A 54 -5.21 10.81 -9.68
C LYS A 54 -5.78 9.82 -8.65
N GLN A 55 -6.17 8.62 -9.06
CA GLN A 55 -6.85 7.67 -8.19
C GLN A 55 -5.85 6.60 -7.76
N VAL A 56 -5.60 6.49 -6.46
CA VAL A 56 -4.62 5.56 -5.93
C VAL A 56 -5.11 4.88 -4.66
N LEU A 57 -4.57 3.70 -4.41
CA LEU A 57 -4.74 2.93 -3.19
C LEU A 57 -3.38 2.85 -2.50
N CYS A 58 -3.28 3.44 -1.31
CA CYS A 58 -2.08 3.38 -0.49
C CYS A 58 -1.96 2.02 0.20
N LEU A 59 -0.79 1.40 0.06
CA LEU A 59 -0.46 0.12 0.66
C LEU A 59 0.90 0.21 1.35
N ARG A 60 1.02 -0.38 2.53
CA ARG A 60 2.29 -0.47 3.26
C ARG A 60 2.87 -1.88 3.15
N PRO A 61 4.02 -2.08 2.49
CA PRO A 61 4.71 -3.36 2.55
C PRO A 61 5.13 -3.68 4.00
N ILE A 62 4.97 -4.93 4.44
CA ILE A 62 5.46 -5.34 5.77
C ILE A 62 7.00 -5.40 5.76
N GLY A 63 7.63 -4.92 6.82
CA GLY A 63 9.10 -4.90 6.98
C GLY A 63 9.76 -3.60 6.54
N THR A 64 8.99 -2.54 6.28
CA THR A 64 9.50 -1.18 6.01
C THR A 64 9.71 -0.41 7.32
N GLU A 65 10.54 0.64 7.27
CA GLU A 65 10.99 1.38 8.45
C GLU A 65 10.00 2.43 8.97
N ASP A 66 9.01 2.85 8.16
CA ASP A 66 8.20 4.01 8.51
C ASP A 66 7.39 3.80 9.80
N PRO A 67 7.65 4.62 10.84
CA PRO A 67 6.96 4.56 12.12
C PRO A 67 5.63 5.32 12.13
N THR A 68 5.18 5.91 11.02
CA THR A 68 3.95 6.73 10.98
C THR A 68 2.71 5.89 11.32
N GLY A 69 2.40 5.89 12.61
CA GLY A 69 1.14 5.45 13.18
C GLY A 69 -0.01 6.27 12.61
N SER A 70 -1.13 5.58 12.44
CA SER A 70 -2.39 6.12 11.93
C SER A 70 -2.80 7.42 12.64
N ARG A 71 -3.34 8.37 11.86
CA ARG A 71 -3.91 9.63 12.36
C ARG A 71 -5.15 9.35 13.22
N SER A 72 -5.00 9.52 14.54
CA SER A 72 -6.01 9.90 15.56
C SER A 72 -7.44 9.33 15.50
N SER A 73 -7.67 8.19 14.84
CA SER A 73 -8.98 7.55 14.68
C SER A 73 -8.79 6.05 14.76
N GLU A 74 -9.72 5.34 15.39
CA GLU A 74 -9.72 3.87 15.42
C GLU A 74 -9.74 3.35 13.98
N ARG A 75 -8.70 2.62 13.57
CA ARG A 75 -8.59 1.98 12.25
C ARG A 75 -8.65 0.47 12.38
N PHE A 76 -9.04 -0.22 11.32
CA PHE A 76 -8.80 -1.65 11.20
C PHE A 76 -7.79 -1.95 10.09
N LEU A 77 -7.09 -3.07 10.22
CA LEU A 77 -6.06 -3.49 9.27
C LEU A 77 -6.57 -4.54 8.30
N LEU A 78 -6.21 -4.33 7.04
CA LEU A 78 -6.39 -5.23 5.92
C LEU A 78 -5.01 -5.65 5.43
N ALA A 79 -4.93 -6.86 4.87
CA ALA A 79 -3.72 -7.38 4.27
C ALA A 79 -3.99 -8.00 2.91
N VAL A 80 -3.07 -7.76 1.99
CA VAL A 80 -3.04 -8.33 0.64
C VAL A 80 -1.73 -9.07 0.46
N GLU A 81 -1.82 -10.30 -0.03
CA GLU A 81 -0.65 -11.09 -0.38
C GLU A 81 -0.08 -10.61 -1.72
N ARG A 82 1.25 -10.64 -1.87
CA ARG A 82 1.95 -10.15 -3.07
C ARG A 82 1.39 -10.67 -4.40
N ASN A 83 0.87 -11.92 -4.43
CA ASN A 83 0.36 -12.55 -5.64
C ASN A 83 -0.98 -11.96 -6.10
N PHE A 84 -1.63 -11.17 -5.24
CA PHE A 84 -2.87 -10.46 -5.54
C PHE A 84 -2.67 -8.95 -5.70
N LEU A 85 -1.42 -8.48 -5.70
CA LEU A 85 -1.15 -7.09 -6.04
C LEU A 85 -1.36 -6.84 -7.53
N PRO A 86 -1.96 -5.71 -7.91
CA PRO A 86 -1.98 -5.27 -9.30
C PRO A 86 -0.57 -4.99 -9.83
N LEU A 87 -0.39 -5.06 -11.16
CA LEU A 87 0.90 -4.73 -11.79
C LEU A 87 1.17 -3.21 -11.78
N SER A 88 0.13 -2.40 -11.69
CA SER A 88 0.20 -0.94 -11.68
C SER A 88 0.55 -0.42 -10.28
N ILE A 89 1.80 -0.63 -9.86
CA ILE A 89 2.33 -0.16 -8.57
C ILE A 89 3.39 0.93 -8.80
N GLY A 90 3.41 1.94 -7.93
CA GLY A 90 4.40 3.01 -7.96
C GLY A 90 4.76 3.57 -6.59
N LEU A 91 5.67 4.57 -6.60
CA LEU A 91 6.03 5.32 -5.39
C LEU A 91 4.84 6.12 -4.89
N ASP A 92 4.75 6.23 -3.56
CA ASP A 92 3.71 7.03 -2.94
C ASP A 92 3.97 8.53 -3.02
N TRP A 93 3.43 9.12 -4.08
CA TRP A 93 3.47 10.55 -4.33
C TRP A 93 2.48 11.36 -3.49
N SER A 94 1.55 10.72 -2.77
CA SER A 94 0.55 11.42 -1.95
C SER A 94 1.16 12.04 -0.68
N PHE A 95 2.33 11.56 -0.25
CA PHE A 95 3.08 12.15 0.84
C PHE A 95 4.01 13.26 0.37
N VAL A 96 3.99 14.38 1.10
CA VAL A 96 4.90 15.51 0.88
C VAL A 96 6.34 15.06 1.11
N GLY A 97 7.23 15.35 0.15
CA GLY A 97 8.66 15.03 0.27
C GLY A 97 9.05 13.59 -0.08
N THR A 98 8.14 12.75 -0.60
CA THR A 98 8.55 11.44 -1.15
C THR A 98 9.44 11.61 -2.38
N TRP A 99 9.17 12.60 -3.23
CA TRP A 99 9.90 12.82 -4.48
C TRP A 99 11.30 13.37 -4.34
N THR A 100 11.64 13.99 -3.20
CA THR A 100 13.01 14.48 -2.97
C THR A 100 13.96 13.34 -2.59
N LEU A 101 13.45 12.24 -2.04
CA LEU A 101 14.28 11.11 -1.60
C LEU A 101 14.96 10.36 -2.75
N PRO A 102 14.31 10.07 -3.89
CA PRO A 102 15.01 9.57 -5.07
C PRO A 102 16.21 10.41 -5.48
N ASP A 103 16.07 11.74 -5.47
CA ASP A 103 17.13 12.64 -5.92
C ASP A 103 18.29 12.69 -4.91
N ILE A 104 17.99 12.64 -3.61
CA ILE A 104 18.99 12.52 -2.55
C ILE A 104 19.76 11.20 -2.71
N LEU A 105 19.07 10.07 -2.90
CA LEU A 105 19.71 8.76 -3.06
C LEU A 105 20.62 8.71 -4.29
N ARG A 106 20.19 9.31 -5.41
CA ARG A 106 21.03 9.44 -6.62
C ARG A 106 22.27 10.29 -6.40
N ALA A 107 22.15 11.35 -5.60
CA ALA A 107 23.29 12.22 -5.29
C ALA A 107 24.28 11.51 -4.34
N ASP A 108 23.77 10.77 -3.35
CA ASP A 108 24.58 10.06 -2.36
C ASP A 108 25.32 8.85 -2.97
N ASP A 109 24.66 8.10 -3.85
CA ASP A 109 25.27 6.99 -4.59
C ASP A 109 24.84 6.99 -6.07
N PRO A 110 25.63 7.65 -6.95
CA PRO A 110 25.34 7.73 -8.38
C PRO A 110 25.35 6.37 -9.12
N LYS A 111 25.77 5.29 -8.47
CA LYS A 111 25.79 3.94 -9.07
C LYS A 111 24.51 3.16 -8.80
N MET A 112 23.65 3.63 -7.87
CA MET A 112 22.37 2.98 -7.64
C MET A 112 21.53 2.97 -8.91
N THR A 113 20.97 1.82 -9.22
CA THR A 113 19.98 1.67 -10.28
C THR A 113 18.64 2.28 -9.85
N ASP A 114 17.80 2.63 -10.82
CA ASP A 114 16.46 3.16 -10.51
C ASP A 114 15.60 2.18 -9.69
N ASP A 115 15.80 0.87 -9.85
CA ASP A 115 15.10 -0.16 -9.07
C ASP A 115 15.56 -0.17 -7.60
N GLU A 116 16.87 0.02 -7.35
CA GLU A 116 17.43 0.14 -6.00
C GLU A 116 16.96 1.42 -5.31
N ILE A 117 16.95 2.55 -6.03
CA ILE A 117 16.43 3.83 -5.53
C ILE A 117 14.95 3.67 -5.19
N PHE A 118 14.16 3.09 -6.10
CA PHE A 118 12.75 2.83 -5.87
C PHE A 118 12.54 2.01 -4.60
N TYR A 119 13.30 0.90 -4.44
CA TYR A 119 13.21 0.07 -3.25
C TYR A 119 13.59 0.82 -1.97
N GLU A 120 14.68 1.58 -1.97
CA GLU A 120 15.11 2.33 -0.80
C GLU A 120 14.08 3.39 -0.39
N VAL A 121 13.45 4.05 -1.36
CA VAL A 121 12.35 4.99 -1.08
C VAL A 121 11.20 4.26 -0.40
N VAL A 122 10.75 3.12 -0.95
CA VAL A 122 9.65 2.34 -0.37
C VAL A 122 10.02 1.78 1.01
N ARG A 123 11.25 1.30 1.18
CA ARG A 123 11.74 0.73 2.44
C ARG A 123 11.73 1.78 3.55
N ARG A 124 12.18 3.00 3.26
CA ARG A 124 12.24 4.11 4.22
C ARG A 124 10.89 4.77 4.47
N ARG A 125 10.03 4.89 3.45
CA ARG A 125 8.72 5.56 3.52
C ARG A 125 7.56 4.64 3.85
N GLY A 126 7.75 3.33 3.79
CA GLY A 126 6.71 2.36 4.13
C GLY A 126 5.41 2.50 3.36
N SER A 127 5.43 3.03 2.13
CA SER A 127 4.22 3.18 1.33
C SER A 127 4.50 3.01 -0.15
N VAL A 128 3.56 2.34 -0.82
CA VAL A 128 3.44 2.22 -2.27
C VAL A 128 2.00 2.55 -2.67
N LEU A 129 1.82 2.94 -3.92
CA LEU A 129 0.50 3.17 -4.49
C LEU A 129 0.17 2.09 -5.49
N SER A 130 -1.06 1.59 -5.42
CA SER A 130 -1.71 0.88 -6.52
C SER A 130 -2.61 1.84 -7.30
N TYR A 131 -2.56 1.77 -8.63
CA TYR A 131 -3.48 2.50 -9.52
C TYR A 131 -4.71 1.66 -9.91
N ASP A 132 -4.76 0.42 -9.42
CA ASP A 132 -5.89 -0.48 -9.58
C ASP A 132 -6.45 -0.90 -8.21
N GLY A 133 -7.75 -1.20 -8.16
CA GLY A 133 -8.41 -1.75 -6.98
C GLY A 133 -8.05 -3.22 -6.73
N ILE A 134 -8.36 -3.71 -5.53
CA ILE A 134 -8.09 -5.09 -5.11
C ILE A 134 -9.41 -5.74 -4.68
N PRO A 135 -9.83 -6.84 -5.33
CA PRO A 135 -11.09 -7.51 -5.00
C PRO A 135 -11.16 -8.02 -3.56
N ALA A 136 -12.34 -7.96 -2.95
CA ALA A 136 -12.58 -8.40 -1.57
C ALA A 136 -12.13 -9.85 -1.28
N SER A 137 -12.24 -10.75 -2.27
CA SER A 137 -11.81 -12.15 -2.15
C SER A 137 -10.31 -12.31 -1.89
N ASN A 138 -9.51 -11.32 -2.29
CA ASN A 138 -8.06 -11.34 -2.18
C ASN A 138 -7.56 -10.70 -0.88
N ILE A 139 -8.47 -10.16 -0.06
CA ILE A 139 -8.16 -9.40 1.14
C ILE A 139 -8.34 -10.27 2.37
N ARG A 140 -7.41 -10.12 3.32
CA ARG A 140 -7.53 -10.62 4.69
C ARG A 140 -7.69 -9.46 5.65
N VAL A 141 -8.32 -9.69 6.80
CA VAL A 141 -8.61 -8.65 7.79
C VAL A 141 -8.14 -9.09 9.17
N TRP A 142 -7.54 -8.17 9.91
CA TRP A 142 -7.10 -8.48 11.26
C TRP A 142 -8.31 -8.56 12.21
N CYS A 143 -8.57 -9.77 12.71
CA CYS A 143 -9.65 -10.06 13.62
C CYS A 143 -9.14 -10.50 15.00
N LYS A 144 -10.04 -10.40 15.99
CA LYS A 144 -9.83 -10.90 17.35
C LYS A 144 -9.37 -12.36 17.31
N GLY A 145 -8.37 -12.69 18.13
CA GLY A 145 -7.77 -14.03 18.18
C GLY A 145 -6.78 -14.34 17.06
N SER A 146 -6.61 -13.46 16.07
CA SER A 146 -5.55 -13.59 15.07
C SER A 146 -4.25 -12.95 15.56
N GLY A 147 -3.10 -13.56 15.27
CA GLY A 147 -1.79 -12.98 15.59
C GLY A 147 -1.56 -11.68 14.82
N CYS A 148 -1.15 -10.61 15.51
CA CYS A 148 -0.94 -9.29 14.92
C CYS A 148 0.10 -9.29 13.78
N ASP A 149 1.13 -10.13 13.87
CA ASP A 149 2.29 -10.03 12.98
C ASP A 149 2.24 -11.01 11.80
N ALA A 150 1.18 -11.80 11.66
CA ALA A 150 1.09 -12.89 10.68
C ALA A 150 -0.19 -12.80 9.84
N PRO A 151 -0.25 -11.94 8.81
CA PRO A 151 -1.41 -11.81 7.93
C PRO A 151 -1.85 -13.11 7.24
N SER A 152 -0.95 -14.07 7.08
CA SER A 152 -1.29 -15.41 6.56
C SER A 152 -2.32 -16.16 7.42
N THR A 153 -2.40 -15.83 8.71
CA THR A 153 -3.35 -16.42 9.68
C THR A 153 -4.67 -15.66 9.77
N TRP A 154 -4.74 -14.45 9.22
CA TRP A 154 -5.93 -13.62 9.30
C TRP A 154 -7.06 -14.20 8.43
N PRO A 155 -8.33 -14.14 8.87
CA PRO A 155 -9.45 -14.59 8.06
C PRO A 155 -9.60 -13.76 6.77
N ARG A 156 -10.25 -14.36 5.78
CA ARG A 156 -10.64 -13.65 4.55
C ARG A 156 -11.72 -12.62 4.87
N LEU A 157 -11.61 -11.42 4.30
CA LEU A 157 -12.55 -10.32 4.54
C LEU A 157 -14.01 -10.74 4.30
N VAL A 158 -14.26 -11.47 3.20
CA VAL A 158 -15.60 -11.96 2.83
C VAL A 158 -16.22 -12.89 3.87
N ALA A 159 -15.40 -13.55 4.71
CA ALA A 159 -15.84 -14.46 5.76
C ALA A 159 -15.94 -13.81 7.15
N SER A 160 -15.53 -12.54 7.28
CA SER A 160 -15.48 -11.82 8.56
C SER A 160 -16.67 -10.88 8.73
N THR A 161 -16.96 -10.49 9.97
CA THR A 161 -17.96 -9.48 10.32
C THR A 161 -17.29 -8.27 10.99
N ILE A 162 -17.97 -7.13 11.00
CA ILE A 162 -17.47 -5.92 11.65
C ILE A 162 -17.22 -6.10 13.15
N SER A 163 -17.93 -7.02 13.82
CA SER A 163 -17.71 -7.36 15.23
C SER A 163 -16.41 -8.12 15.48
N ASP A 164 -15.84 -8.74 14.45
CA ASP A 164 -14.63 -9.55 14.55
C ASP A 164 -13.36 -8.71 14.48
N ILE A 165 -13.39 -7.52 13.86
CA ILE A 165 -12.19 -6.74 13.56
C ILE A 165 -11.53 -6.18 14.83
N VAL A 166 -10.20 -6.12 14.81
CA VAL A 166 -9.42 -5.37 15.80
C VAL A 166 -9.30 -3.92 15.35
N ARG A 167 -9.49 -3.00 16.29
CA ARG A 167 -9.33 -1.56 16.08
C ARG A 167 -8.03 -1.09 16.73
N ILE A 168 -7.26 -0.26 16.02
CA ILE A 168 -5.98 0.31 16.43
C ILE A 168 -5.95 1.83 16.34
#